data_AF-A0A093ZYB5-F1
#
_entry.id   AF-A0A093ZYB5-F1
#
_cell.length_a   1.000
_cell.length_b   1.000
_cell.length_c   1.000
_cell.angle_alpha   90.00
_cell.angle_beta   90.00
_cell.angle_gamma   90.00
#
_symmetry.space_group_name_H-M   'P 1'
#
loop_
_entity.id
_entity.type
_entity.pdbx_description
1 polymer ?
#
loop_
_entity_poly.entity_id
_entity_poly.type
_entity_poly.pdbx_seq_one_letter_code
_entity_poly.pdbx_strand_id
1 'polypeptide(L)'
;MVVCALVDAGAEVLGWPIATVFLRNVVMGEKYFEPVGSVSVLNESSGALAVVEYKSKGMFGGRSEDVEVGLWDAAGGKTAFGLEGTWTSSLKLTEKGKAKSEVWHIGSLVSSAESRYGFTTFAATLNELTEVEKGRTPVTD
;
A
#
# COMPACT_ATOMS: atom_id res chain seq x y z
N MET A 1 10.27 -9.71 3.04
CA MET A 1 10.58 -8.52 3.87
C MET A 1 11.08 -7.46 2.92
N VAL A 2 10.51 -6.26 2.97
CA VAL A 2 10.93 -5.10 2.21
C VAL A 2 11.78 -4.23 3.14
N VAL A 3 12.87 -3.68 2.60
CA VAL A 3 13.76 -2.75 3.30
C VAL A 3 13.89 -1.50 2.44
N CYS A 4 13.66 -0.34 3.03
CA CYS A 4 13.82 0.96 2.38
C CYS A 4 14.84 1.79 3.18
N ALA A 5 15.92 2.22 2.52
CA ALA A 5 16.92 3.10 3.10
C ALA A 5 16.76 4.51 2.53
N LEU A 6 16.46 5.50 3.37
CA LEU A 6 16.38 6.90 2.99
C LEU A 6 17.78 7.51 3.02
N VAL A 7 18.25 7.97 1.87
CA VAL A 7 19.66 8.37 1.67
C VAL A 7 19.93 9.81 2.13
N ASP A 8 18.90 10.63 2.30
CA ASP A 8 19.04 12.03 2.71
C ASP A 8 18.78 12.25 4.22
N ALA A 9 19.56 13.17 4.80
CA ALA A 9 19.52 13.71 6.16
C ALA A 9 18.95 12.79 7.26
N GLY A 10 19.67 11.69 7.56
CA GLY A 10 19.38 10.85 8.72
C GLY A 10 19.67 9.36 8.55
N ALA A 11 19.86 8.88 7.31
CA ALA A 11 20.05 7.47 6.99
C ALA A 11 19.07 6.57 7.76
N GLU A 12 17.78 6.70 7.45
CA GLU A 12 16.75 5.87 8.07
C GLU A 12 16.55 4.57 7.32
N VAL A 13 16.43 3.46 8.05
CA VAL A 13 16.12 2.14 7.51
C VAL A 13 14.72 1.74 7.97
N LEU A 14 13.82 1.50 7.02
CA LEU A 14 12.46 1.05 7.25
C LEU A 14 12.32 -0.40 6.81
N GLY A 15 11.73 -1.25 7.65
CA GLY A 15 11.53 -2.69 7.39
C GLY A 15 10.09 -3.13 7.61
N TRP A 16 9.54 -3.93 6.68
CA TRP A 16 8.18 -4.50 6.81
C TRP A 16 7.98 -5.80 6.01
N PRO A 17 7.07 -6.70 6.42
CA PRO A 17 6.59 -7.78 5.55
C PRO A 17 5.55 -7.27 4.54
N ILE A 18 5.40 -7.94 3.41
CA ILE A 18 4.29 -7.68 2.48
C ILE A 18 3.00 -8.20 3.13
N ALA A 19 1.90 -7.45 3.00
CA ALA A 19 0.60 -7.85 3.50
C ALA A 19 0.15 -9.19 2.90
N THR A 20 -0.48 -10.03 3.72
CA THR A 20 -1.19 -11.21 3.23
C THR A 20 -2.42 -10.77 2.44
N VAL A 21 -2.58 -11.29 1.23
CA VAL A 21 -3.70 -10.98 0.35
C VAL A 21 -4.43 -12.27 0.00
N PHE A 22 -5.75 -12.25 0.10
CA PHE A 22 -6.60 -13.36 -0.31
C PHE A 22 -7.29 -13.08 -1.63
N LEU A 23 -7.28 -14.09 -2.52
CA LEU A 23 -8.17 -14.14 -3.68
C LEU A 23 -9.51 -14.76 -3.24
N ARG A 24 -10.58 -13.97 -3.30
CA ARG A 24 -11.94 -14.39 -2.98
C ARG A 24 -12.69 -14.87 -4.22
N ASN A 25 -13.80 -15.57 -3.99
CA ASN A 25 -14.71 -16.04 -5.04
C ASN A 25 -14.04 -16.93 -6.11
N VAL A 26 -13.06 -17.76 -5.70
CA VAL A 26 -12.31 -18.65 -6.60
C VAL A 26 -13.22 -19.65 -7.31
N VAL A 27 -14.30 -20.09 -6.66
CA VAL A 27 -15.26 -21.07 -7.20
C VAL A 27 -16.38 -20.42 -8.01
N MET A 28 -17.03 -19.38 -7.48
CA MET A 28 -18.18 -18.71 -8.11
C MET A 28 -18.25 -17.23 -7.70
N GLY A 29 -18.72 -16.38 -8.61
CA GLY A 29 -18.85 -14.93 -8.41
C GLY A 29 -17.69 -14.15 -9.04
N GLU A 30 -17.77 -12.82 -8.94
CA GLU A 30 -16.67 -11.95 -9.38
C GLU A 30 -15.48 -12.11 -8.44
N LYS A 31 -14.31 -12.43 -9.00
CA LYS A 31 -13.07 -12.61 -8.24
C LYS A 31 -12.52 -11.27 -7.82
N TYR A 32 -12.04 -11.17 -6.59
CA TYR A 32 -11.36 -9.98 -6.11
C TYR A 32 -10.27 -10.34 -5.11
N PHE A 33 -9.31 -9.44 -4.97
CA PHE A 33 -8.28 -9.49 -3.94
C PHE A 33 -8.65 -8.61 -2.76
N GLU A 34 -8.32 -9.07 -1.56
CA GLU A 34 -8.37 -8.24 -0.35
C GLU A 34 -7.16 -8.53 0.55
N PRO A 35 -6.45 -7.49 1.03
CA PRO A 35 -5.48 -7.64 2.10
C PRO A 35 -6.18 -7.95 3.43
N VAL A 36 -5.54 -8.72 4.30
CA VAL A 36 -6.12 -9.14 5.58
C VAL A 36 -5.14 -9.01 6.75
N GLY A 37 -5.69 -8.81 7.94
CA GLY A 37 -4.92 -8.75 9.18
C GLY A 37 -4.15 -7.43 9.32
N SER A 38 -2.98 -7.50 9.93
CA SER A 38 -2.14 -6.33 10.18
C SER A 38 -0.70 -6.55 9.72
N VAL A 39 -0.05 -5.46 9.35
CA VAL A 39 1.37 -5.38 8.99
C VAL A 39 2.00 -4.27 9.81
N SER A 40 3.23 -4.51 10.28
CA SER A 40 4.00 -3.49 10.98
C SER A 40 5.17 -3.00 10.13
N VAL A 41 5.32 -1.68 10.04
CA VAL A 41 6.46 -1.00 9.47
C VAL A 41 7.32 -0.48 10.61
N LEU A 42 8.51 -1.03 10.76
CA LEU A 42 9.48 -0.63 11.77
C LEU A 42 10.48 0.33 11.15
N ASN A 43 10.71 1.47 11.78
CA ASN A 43 11.91 2.24 11.56
C ASN A 43 13.03 1.64 12.42
N GLU A 44 13.95 0.91 11.80
CA GLU A 44 15.06 0.24 12.48
C GLU A 44 16.07 1.23 13.05
N SER A 45 16.14 2.44 12.48
CA SER A 45 17.05 3.49 12.95
C SER A 45 16.56 4.18 14.22
N SER A 46 15.24 4.40 14.35
CA SER A 46 14.66 5.13 15.50
C SER A 46 13.92 4.24 16.50
N GLY A 47 13.48 3.04 16.09
CA GLY A 47 12.58 2.17 16.86
C GLY A 47 11.10 2.55 16.76
N ALA A 48 10.74 3.59 16.02
CA ALA A 48 9.34 3.97 15.81
C ALA A 48 8.60 2.91 14.97
N LEU A 49 7.30 2.74 15.21
CA LEU A 49 6.48 1.68 14.62
C LEU A 49 5.19 2.23 14.04
N ALA A 50 4.86 1.83 12.82
CA ALA A 50 3.52 2.01 12.25
C ALA A 50 2.85 0.65 12.12
N VAL A 51 1.61 0.50 12.63
CA VAL A 51 0.82 -0.72 12.47
C VAL A 51 -0.33 -0.43 11.54
N VAL A 52 -0.30 -1.04 10.36
CA VAL A 52 -1.34 -0.99 9.33
C VAL A 52 -2.33 -2.12 9.60
N GLU A 53 -3.60 -1.79 9.75
CA GLU A 53 -4.70 -2.73 9.93
C GLU A 53 -5.64 -2.69 8.73
N TYR A 54 -5.79 -3.83 8.06
CA TYR A 54 -6.80 -4.03 7.02
C TYR A 54 -8.08 -4.54 7.70
N LYS A 55 -9.09 -3.68 7.78
CA LYS A 55 -10.33 -4.04 8.48
C LYS A 55 -10.99 -5.21 7.77
N SER A 56 -11.61 -6.12 8.51
CA SER A 56 -12.42 -7.19 7.94
C SER A 56 -13.88 -6.77 7.90
N LYS A 57 -14.59 -7.09 6.82
CA LYS A 57 -16.05 -7.01 6.78
C LYS A 57 -16.66 -8.39 7.03
N GLY A 58 -17.88 -8.41 7.56
CA GLY A 58 -18.65 -9.64 7.78
C GLY A 58 -19.08 -10.32 6.47
N MET A 59 -19.74 -11.47 6.59
CA MET A 59 -20.13 -12.35 5.46
C MET A 59 -20.90 -11.66 4.31
N PHE A 60 -21.54 -10.51 4.57
CA PHE A 60 -22.34 -9.75 3.59
C PHE A 60 -21.72 -8.41 3.19
N GLY A 61 -20.54 -8.06 3.69
CA GLY A 61 -19.97 -6.72 3.51
C GLY A 61 -19.21 -6.49 2.20
N GLY A 62 -19.16 -7.49 1.31
CA GLY A 62 -18.37 -7.44 0.08
C GLY A 62 -16.87 -7.34 0.34
N ARG A 63 -16.12 -6.76 -0.60
CA ARG A 63 -14.68 -6.52 -0.45
C ARG A 63 -14.42 -5.53 0.68
N SER A 64 -13.48 -5.87 1.56
CA SER A 64 -13.00 -4.92 2.54
C SER A 64 -11.92 -4.00 1.96
N GLU A 65 -12.13 -2.70 2.12
CA GLU A 65 -11.25 -1.66 1.55
C GLU A 65 -10.62 -0.76 2.61
N ASP A 66 -11.17 -0.77 3.82
CA ASP A 66 -10.82 0.16 4.88
C ASP A 66 -9.47 -0.19 5.51
N VAL A 67 -8.64 0.84 5.69
CA VAL A 67 -7.32 0.78 6.31
C VAL A 67 -7.26 1.80 7.44
N GLU A 68 -6.74 1.36 8.58
CA GLU A 68 -6.36 2.23 9.69
C GLU A 68 -4.89 2.00 10.01
N VAL A 69 -4.15 3.08 10.29
CA VAL A 69 -2.73 3.00 10.69
C VAL A 69 -2.56 3.71 12.02
N GLY A 70 -2.11 2.97 13.02
CA GLY A 70 -1.62 3.55 14.26
C GLY A 70 -0.12 3.83 14.18
N LEU A 71 0.35 4.88 14.87
CA LEU A 71 1.76 5.22 14.97
C LEU A 71 2.20 5.19 16.44
N TRP A 72 3.35 4.59 16.70
CA TRP A 72 3.99 4.50 18.00
C TRP A 72 5.42 5.05 17.95
N ASP A 73 5.81 5.73 19.01
CA ASP A 73 7.19 6.16 19.21
C ASP A 73 8.11 5.00 19.62
N ALA A 74 9.41 5.28 19.69
CA ALA A 74 10.44 4.32 20.06
C ALA A 74 10.29 3.73 21.47
N ALA A 75 9.58 4.42 22.37
CA ALA A 75 9.29 3.95 23.72
C ALA A 75 8.03 3.08 23.78
N GLY A 76 7.35 2.86 22.65
CA GLY A 76 6.09 2.12 22.58
C GLY A 76 4.87 2.95 22.95
N GLY A 77 5.00 4.27 23.05
CA GLY A 77 3.89 5.20 23.27
C GLY A 77 3.08 5.42 21.99
N LYS A 78 1.76 5.21 22.04
CA LYS A 78 0.88 5.54 20.90
C LYS A 78 0.87 7.06 20.71
N THR A 79 1.18 7.51 19.51
CA THR A 79 1.19 8.94 19.18
C THR A 79 -0.23 9.48 18.98
N ALA A 80 -0.35 10.81 18.89
CA ALA A 80 -1.61 11.46 18.50
C ALA A 80 -1.93 11.30 17.01
N PHE A 81 -0.98 10.83 16.19
CA PHE A 81 -1.12 10.74 14.74
C PHE A 81 -1.47 9.32 14.29
N GLY A 82 -2.13 9.24 13.15
CA GLY A 82 -2.46 7.99 12.48
C GLY A 82 -2.80 8.22 11.01
N LEU A 83 -3.19 7.16 10.31
CA LEU A 83 -3.75 7.26 8.96
C LEU A 83 -5.08 6.52 8.90
N GLU A 84 -5.99 7.01 8.08
CA GLU A 84 -7.24 6.31 7.77
C GLU A 84 -7.63 6.51 6.31
N GLY A 85 -8.35 5.54 5.74
CA GLY A 85 -8.90 5.65 4.40
C GLY A 85 -9.13 4.29 3.76
N THR A 86 -9.00 4.21 2.43
CA THR A 86 -9.11 2.94 1.71
C THR A 86 -7.89 2.69 0.83
N TRP A 87 -7.45 1.43 0.75
CA TRP A 87 -6.31 1.06 -0.13
C TRP A 87 -6.64 1.15 -1.62
N THR A 88 -7.91 1.33 -1.95
CA THR A 88 -8.46 1.48 -3.30
C THR A 88 -8.69 2.93 -3.72
N SER A 89 -8.52 3.91 -2.82
CA SER A 89 -8.78 5.32 -3.13
C SER A 89 -7.73 6.25 -2.55
N SER A 90 -7.72 6.46 -1.22
CA SER A 90 -6.79 7.40 -0.60
C SER A 90 -6.58 7.17 0.89
N LEU A 91 -5.50 7.73 1.43
CA LEU A 91 -5.15 7.73 2.85
C LEU A 91 -4.99 9.17 3.34
N LYS A 92 -5.53 9.44 4.52
CA LYS A 92 -5.48 10.75 5.18
C LYS A 92 -4.74 10.65 6.51
N LEU A 93 -3.94 11.66 6.81
CA LEU A 93 -3.40 11.89 8.15
C LEU A 93 -4.53 12.18 9.12
N THR A 94 -4.52 11.50 10.26
CA THR A 94 -5.40 11.78 11.39
C THR A 94 -4.58 12.33 12.54
N GLU A 95 -5.17 13.24 13.31
CA GLU A 95 -4.62 13.71 14.58
C GLU A 95 -5.72 13.64 15.63
N LYS A 96 -5.51 12.88 16.71
CA LYS A 96 -6.50 12.62 17.76
C LYS A 96 -7.85 12.13 17.17
N GLY A 97 -7.76 11.25 16.17
CA GLY A 97 -8.92 10.66 15.50
C GLY A 97 -9.67 11.60 14.55
N LYS A 98 -9.11 12.76 14.21
CA LYS A 98 -9.72 13.69 13.24
C LYS A 98 -8.86 13.73 11.98
N ALA A 99 -9.49 13.48 10.83
CA ALA A 99 -8.86 13.64 9.52
C ALA A 99 -8.32 15.06 9.31
N LYS A 100 -7.14 15.15 8.70
CA LYS A 100 -6.43 16.41 8.41
C LYS A 100 -6.25 16.58 6.91
N SER A 101 -5.19 16.00 6.36
CA SER A 101 -4.81 16.12 4.96
C SER A 101 -4.67 14.75 4.33
N GLU A 102 -4.96 14.65 3.04
CA GLU A 102 -4.60 13.48 2.25
C GLU A 102 -3.07 13.40 2.12
N VAL A 103 -2.51 12.21 2.30
CA VAL A 103 -1.07 11.94 2.16
C VAL A 103 -0.76 11.00 1.00
N TRP A 104 -1.76 10.28 0.51
CA TRP A 104 -1.66 9.37 -0.62
C TRP A 104 -3.02 9.21 -1.31
N HIS A 105 -3.01 9.10 -2.63
CA HIS A 105 -4.18 8.85 -3.48
C HIS A 105 -3.79 7.90 -4.61
N ILE A 106 -4.73 7.11 -5.10
CA ILE A 106 -4.50 6.20 -6.24
C ILE A 106 -4.10 6.94 -7.53
N GLY A 107 -3.32 6.28 -8.37
CA GLY A 107 -3.07 6.73 -9.74
C GLY A 107 -4.25 6.45 -10.69
N SER A 108 -4.08 6.84 -11.95
CA SER A 108 -5.08 6.59 -12.99
C SER A 108 -5.01 5.16 -13.55
N LEU A 109 -6.17 4.68 -14.02
CA LEU A 109 -6.26 3.49 -14.87
C LEU A 109 -6.16 3.88 -16.35
N VAL A 110 -5.80 2.91 -17.18
CA VAL A 110 -5.93 3.08 -18.63
C VAL A 110 -7.40 3.21 -19.05
N SER A 111 -7.66 3.80 -20.21
CA SER A 111 -9.01 3.78 -20.78
C SER A 111 -9.51 2.35 -20.99
N SER A 112 -10.79 2.09 -20.68
CA SER A 112 -11.40 0.75 -20.77
C SER A 112 -10.61 -0.31 -19.99
N ALA A 113 -10.23 -0.01 -18.75
CA ALA A 113 -9.41 -0.89 -17.92
C ALA A 113 -10.04 -2.28 -17.74
N GLU A 114 -11.37 -2.41 -17.75
CA GLU A 114 -12.06 -3.70 -17.60
C GLU A 114 -11.73 -4.67 -18.74
N SER A 115 -11.48 -4.16 -19.95
CA SER A 115 -11.05 -4.96 -21.11
C SER A 115 -9.52 -5.03 -21.26
N ARG A 116 -8.77 -4.40 -20.35
CA ARG A 116 -7.30 -4.28 -20.37
C ARG A 116 -6.70 -4.69 -19.03
N TYR A 117 -7.15 -5.83 -18.51
CA TYR A 117 -6.62 -6.47 -17.30
C TYR A 117 -6.69 -5.63 -16.02
N GLY A 118 -7.47 -4.55 -15.99
CA GLY A 118 -7.53 -3.62 -14.87
C GLY A 118 -6.25 -2.80 -14.68
N PHE A 119 -5.44 -2.61 -15.73
CA PHE A 119 -4.14 -1.96 -15.60
C PHE A 119 -4.21 -0.49 -15.20
N THR A 120 -3.31 -0.11 -14.29
CA THR A 120 -2.93 1.29 -14.07
C THR A 120 -2.17 1.83 -15.29
N THR A 121 -2.15 3.15 -15.44
CA THR A 121 -1.29 3.79 -16.45
C THR A 121 0.19 3.43 -16.25
N PHE A 122 0.64 3.33 -15.00
CA PHE A 122 1.99 2.86 -14.66
C PHE A 122 2.24 1.41 -15.11
N ALA A 123 1.32 0.49 -14.84
CA ALA A 123 1.48 -0.91 -15.25
C ALA A 123 1.56 -1.06 -16.78
N ALA A 124 0.81 -0.23 -17.52
CA ALA A 124 0.82 -0.25 -18.97
C ALA A 124 2.16 0.19 -19.59
N THR A 125 2.99 0.94 -18.86
CA THR A 125 4.32 1.37 -19.33
C THR A 125 5.43 0.39 -18.98
N LEU A 126 5.20 -0.60 -18.12
CA LEU A 126 6.26 -1.48 -17.61
C LEU A 126 6.92 -2.36 -18.67
N ASN A 127 6.23 -2.61 -19.78
CA ASN A 127 6.70 -3.47 -20.87
C ASN A 127 6.90 -2.69 -22.18
N GLU A 128 7.02 -1.36 -22.10
CA GLU A 128 7.34 -0.50 -23.23
C GLU A 128 8.87 -0.32 -23.32
N LEU A 129 9.46 -0.59 -24.49
CA LEU A 129 10.84 -0.21 -24.76
C LEU A 129 10.87 1.22 -25.29
N THR A 130 11.28 2.16 -24.46
CA THR A 130 11.44 3.56 -24.85
C THR A 130 12.88 3.85 -25.31
N GLU A 131 13.18 5.09 -25.68
CA GLU A 131 14.56 5.50 -25.98
C GLU A 131 15.49 5.44 -24.76
N VAL A 132 14.95 5.33 -23.54
CA VAL A 132 15.75 5.12 -22.32
C VAL A 132 16.37 3.72 -22.31
N GLU A 133 15.61 2.70 -22.71
CA GLU A 133 15.98 1.28 -22.71
C GLU A 133 16.69 0.82 -23.99
N LYS A 134 16.41 1.48 -25.12
CA LYS A 134 16.81 1.04 -26.46
C LYS A 134 18.33 0.82 -26.59
N GLY A 135 18.70 -0.42 -26.91
CA GLY A 135 20.09 -0.85 -27.07
C GLY A 135 20.87 -0.92 -25.75
N ARG A 136 20.18 -0.80 -24.60
CA ARG A 136 20.76 -0.82 -23.25
C ARG A 136 20.23 -1.96 -22.38
N THR A 137 19.18 -2.66 -22.82
CA THR A 137 18.62 -3.80 -22.10
C THR A 137 19.44 -5.08 -22.34
N PRO A 138 19.67 -5.89 -21.30
CA PRO A 138 20.24 -7.22 -21.47
C PRO A 138 19.23 -8.15 -22.18
N VAL A 139 19.70 -9.29 -22.70
CA VAL A 139 18.83 -10.31 -23.35
C VAL A 139 17.85 -11.01 -22.39
N THR A 140 17.93 -10.69 -21.10
CA THR A 140 17.11 -11.25 -20.01
C THR A 140 16.22 -10.20 -19.35
N ASP A 141 16.13 -9.02 -19.93
CA ASP A 141 15.10 -8.03 -19.59
C ASP A 141 13.74 -8.53 -20.08
#